data_AF-A0A7X9S627-F1
#
_entry.id   AF-A0A7X9S627-F1
#
_cell.length_a   1.000
_cell.length_b   1.000
_cell.length_c   1.000
_cell.angle_alpha   90.00
_cell.angle_beta   90.00
_cell.angle_gamma   90.00
#
_symmetry.space_group_name_H-M   'P 1'
#
loop_
_entity.id
_entity.type
_entity.pdbx_description
1 polymer ?
#
loop_
_entity_poly.entity_id
_entity_poly.type
_entity_poly.pdbx_seq_one_letter_code
_entity_poly.pdbx_strand_id
1 'polypeptide(L)'
;MLIVEKPANPSFITGKTGTVLNVFTKSQYRKHAIAGKLMKVMLDDAKDMNLSYVELQATDFGKPLYENIGFDIVKSKYTHMKCNLQ
;
A
#
# COMPACT_ATOMS: atom_id res chain seq x y z
N MET A 1 -6.80 -6.07 -0.88
CA MET A 1 -6.51 -4.65 -1.19
C MET A 1 -7.83 -3.96 -1.50
N LEU A 2 -8.04 -2.73 -1.02
CA LEU A 2 -9.18 -1.91 -1.44
C LEU A 2 -8.78 -1.12 -2.68
N ILE A 3 -9.60 -1.14 -3.73
CA ILE A 3 -9.41 -0.33 -4.93
C ILE A 3 -10.42 0.81 -4.89
N VAL A 4 -9.93 2.02 -5.09
CA VAL A 4 -10.75 3.23 -5.16
C VAL A 4 -10.58 3.85 -6.54
N GLU A 5 -11.71 4.18 -7.17
CA GLU A 5 -11.74 4.98 -8.39
C GLU A 5 -12.13 6.42 -8.06
N LYS A 6 -11.41 7.39 -8.63
CA LYS A 6 -11.59 8.82 -8.41
C LYS A 6 -11.13 9.60 -9.65
N PRO A 7 -11.59 10.85 -9.85
CA PRO A 7 -11.18 11.65 -11.00
C PRO A 7 -9.66 11.77 -11.09
N ALA A 8 -9.08 11.35 -12.23
CA ALA A 8 -7.64 11.32 -12.44
C ALA A 8 -6.98 12.70 -12.20
N ASN A 9 -5.78 12.69 -11.63
CA ASN A 9 -4.96 13.89 -11.47
C ASN A 9 -3.46 13.54 -11.55
N PRO A 10 -2.54 14.52 -11.53
CA PRO A 10 -1.11 14.24 -11.67
C PRO A 10 -0.52 13.26 -10.64
N SER A 11 -1.12 13.12 -9.47
CA SER A 11 -0.69 12.16 -8.44
C SER A 11 -1.23 10.75 -8.65
N PHE A 12 -2.27 10.57 -9.49
CA PHE A 12 -2.84 9.27 -9.86
C PHE A 12 -3.52 9.36 -11.24
N ILE A 13 -2.69 9.25 -12.28
CA ILE A 13 -3.06 9.48 -13.67
C ILE A 13 -4.13 8.52 -14.20
N THR A 14 -4.25 7.33 -13.63
CA THR A 14 -5.23 6.33 -14.07
C THR A 14 -6.59 6.49 -13.40
N GLY A 15 -6.69 7.36 -12.39
CA GLY A 15 -7.89 7.48 -11.57
C GLY A 15 -8.13 6.30 -10.62
N LYS A 16 -7.24 5.29 -10.60
CA LYS A 16 -7.36 4.09 -9.76
C LYS A 16 -6.19 3.98 -8.78
N THR A 17 -6.49 3.75 -7.51
CA THR A 17 -5.49 3.61 -6.46
C THR A 17 -5.81 2.41 -5.57
N GLY A 18 -4.78 1.70 -5.11
CA GLY A 18 -4.91 0.58 -4.18
C GLY A 18 -4.50 0.95 -2.75
N THR A 19 -5.22 0.45 -1.76
CA THR A 19 -4.82 0.55 -0.35
C THR A 19 -4.77 -0.82 0.29
N VAL A 20 -3.63 -1.16 0.90
CA VAL A 20 -3.49 -2.36 1.71
C VAL A 20 -3.91 -2.02 3.14
N LEU A 21 -5.04 -2.58 3.55
CA LEU A 21 -5.63 -2.29 4.86
C LEU A 21 -4.90 -3.03 5.98
N ASN A 22 -4.74 -4.35 5.84
CA ASN A 22 -4.17 -5.20 6.87
C ASN A 22 -3.37 -6.33 6.24
N VAL A 23 -2.23 -6.65 6.87
CA VAL A 23 -1.43 -7.84 6.56
C VAL A 23 -1.14 -8.54 7.88
N PHE A 24 -1.56 -9.80 7.98
CA PHE A 24 -1.34 -10.60 9.17
C PHE A 24 -0.73 -11.95 8.83
N THR A 25 0.28 -12.34 9.59
CA THR A 25 0.87 -13.68 9.54
C THR A 25 0.93 -14.23 10.96
N LYS A 26 0.34 -15.43 11.14
CA LYS A 26 0.38 -16.13 12.44
C LYS A 26 1.83 -16.28 12.90
N SER A 27 2.09 -16.13 14.19
CA SER A 27 3.44 -16.08 14.77
C SER A 27 4.33 -17.24 14.33
N GLN A 28 3.81 -18.47 14.36
CA GLN A 28 4.51 -19.69 13.95
C GLN A 28 4.96 -19.73 12.48
N TYR A 29 4.42 -18.85 11.63
CA TYR A 29 4.74 -18.77 10.20
C TYR A 29 5.50 -17.49 9.82
N ARG A 30 5.89 -16.65 10.81
CA ARG A 30 6.67 -15.43 10.55
C ARG A 30 8.12 -15.77 10.18
N LYS A 31 8.85 -14.83 9.57
CA LYS A 31 10.25 -14.97 9.13
C LYS A 31 10.49 -16.04 8.03
N HIS A 32 9.43 -16.54 7.41
CA HIS A 32 9.49 -17.47 6.25
C HIS A 32 9.21 -16.76 4.91
N ALA A 33 9.34 -15.42 4.88
CA ALA A 33 9.03 -14.56 3.72
C ALA A 33 7.60 -14.65 3.16
N ILE A 34 6.66 -15.31 3.85
CA ILE A 34 5.29 -15.56 3.37
C ILE A 34 4.56 -14.25 3.06
N ALA A 35 4.56 -13.31 4.00
CA ALA A 35 3.91 -12.01 3.81
C ALA A 35 4.49 -11.26 2.60
N GLY A 36 5.82 -11.27 2.44
CA GLY A 36 6.49 -10.61 1.32
C GLY A 36 6.12 -11.24 -0.03
N LYS A 37 6.04 -12.58 -0.09
CA LYS A 37 5.60 -13.29 -1.30
C LYS A 37 4.15 -12.95 -1.65
N LEU A 38 3.24 -12.99 -0.67
CA LEU A 38 1.84 -12.64 -0.87
C LEU A 38 1.68 -11.20 -1.36
N MET A 39 2.42 -10.27 -0.76
CA MET A 39 2.40 -8.86 -1.16
C MET A 39 2.93 -8.66 -2.59
N LYS A 40 3.99 -9.38 -3.00
CA LYS A 40 4.50 -9.29 -4.38
C LYS A 40 3.46 -9.73 -5.41
N VAL A 41 2.78 -10.85 -5.17
CA VAL A 41 1.68 -11.31 -6.04
C VAL A 41 0.57 -10.25 -6.12
N MET A 42 0.17 -9.68 -4.98
CA MET A 42 -0.83 -8.61 -4.95
C MET A 42 -0.37 -7.34 -5.71
N LEU A 43 0.93 -7.02 -5.69
CA LEU A 43 1.48 -5.90 -6.45
C LEU A 43 1.50 -6.17 -7.96
N ASP A 44 1.68 -7.42 -8.37
CA ASP A 44 1.57 -7.79 -9.78
C ASP A 44 0.12 -7.66 -10.27
N ASP A 45 -0.86 -8.14 -9.48
CA ASP A 45 -2.28 -7.90 -9.76
C ASP A 45 -2.61 -6.40 -9.86
N ALA A 46 -2.01 -5.56 -9.00
CA ALA A 46 -2.21 -4.11 -9.03
C ALA A 46 -1.69 -3.46 -10.34
N LYS A 47 -0.59 -3.96 -10.90
CA LYS A 47 -0.06 -3.50 -12.18
C LYS A 47 -0.99 -3.91 -13.32
N ASP A 48 -1.47 -5.15 -13.32
CA ASP A 48 -2.39 -5.66 -14.35
C ASP A 48 -3.72 -4.91 -14.35
N MET A 49 -4.15 -4.44 -13.17
CA MET A 49 -5.33 -3.58 -12.99
C MET A 49 -5.08 -2.09 -13.32
N ASN A 50 -3.86 -1.72 -13.74
CA ASN A 50 -3.45 -0.35 -14.08
C ASN A 50 -3.68 0.66 -12.94
N LEU A 51 -3.35 0.27 -11.71
CA LEU A 51 -3.37 1.19 -10.56
C LEU A 51 -2.23 2.19 -10.69
N SER A 52 -2.50 3.45 -10.37
CA SER A 52 -1.45 4.48 -10.34
C SER A 52 -0.43 4.23 -9.24
N TYR A 53 -0.89 3.74 -8.09
CA TYR A 53 -0.05 3.33 -6.98
C TYR A 53 -0.82 2.41 -6.03
N VAL A 54 -0.06 1.74 -5.15
CA VAL A 54 -0.56 1.04 -3.97
C VAL A 54 0.05 1.68 -2.73
N GLU A 55 -0.77 1.99 -1.73
CA GLU A 55 -0.33 2.60 -0.47
C GLU A 55 -0.75 1.77 0.75
N LEU A 56 -0.05 1.99 1.86
CA LEU A 56 -0.32 1.35 3.15
C LEU A 56 0.21 2.18 4.31
N GLN A 57 -0.26 1.87 5.51
CA GLN A 57 0.28 2.41 6.76
C GLN A 57 1.08 1.31 7.47
N ALA A 58 2.41 1.45 7.47
CA ALA A 58 3.30 0.45 8.05
C ALA A 58 3.47 0.67 9.56
N THR A 59 3.45 -0.42 10.33
CA THR A 59 3.99 -0.41 11.72
C THR A 59 5.51 -0.50 11.69
N ASP A 60 6.18 -0.13 12.77
CA ASP A 60 7.65 -0.25 12.87
C ASP A 60 8.15 -1.67 12.58
N PHE A 61 7.40 -2.68 13.02
CA PHE A 61 7.71 -4.08 12.76
C PHE A 61 7.50 -4.49 11.29
N GLY A 62 6.46 -3.94 10.64
CA GLY A 62 6.13 -4.26 9.25
C GLY A 62 6.96 -3.47 8.24
N LYS A 63 7.46 -2.29 8.61
CA LYS A 63 8.18 -1.38 7.73
C LYS A 63 9.33 -2.04 6.96
N PRO A 64 10.26 -2.82 7.57
CA PRO A 64 11.34 -3.46 6.83
C PRO A 64 10.86 -4.44 5.75
N LEU A 65 9.70 -5.06 5.94
CA LEU A 65 9.11 -5.95 4.93
C LEU A 65 8.70 -5.15 3.69
N TYR A 66 8.03 -4.02 3.89
CA TYR A 66 7.48 -3.21 2.80
C TYR A 66 8.59 -2.48 2.03
N GLU A 67 9.60 -1.94 2.71
CA GLU A 67 10.78 -1.34 2.07
C GLU A 67 11.51 -2.37 1.19
N ASN A 68 11.68 -3.61 1.67
CA ASN A 68 12.31 -4.69 0.91
C ASN A 68 11.55 -5.13 -0.36
N ILE A 69 10.29 -4.73 -0.52
CA ILE A 69 9.49 -5.07 -1.70
C ILE A 69 9.10 -3.83 -2.55
N GLY A 70 9.73 -2.68 -2.29
CA GLY A 70 9.62 -1.49 -3.13
C GLY A 70 8.60 -0.45 -2.67
N PHE A 71 8.14 -0.50 -1.42
CA PHE A 71 7.41 0.65 -0.84
C PHE A 71 8.40 1.69 -0.34
N ASP A 72 8.18 2.94 -0.72
CA ASP A 72 8.95 4.09 -0.25
C ASP A 72 8.20 4.89 0.81
N ILE A 73 8.95 5.55 1.69
CA ILE A 73 8.39 6.51 2.65
C ILE A 73 7.96 7.77 1.88
N VAL A 74 6.66 8.05 1.87
CA VAL A 74 6.12 9.26 1.26
C VAL A 74 6.47 10.47 2.14
N LYS A 75 7.30 11.37 1.59
CA LYS A 75 7.56 12.69 2.16
C LYS A 75 6.77 13.75 1.39
N SER A 76 5.76 14.32 2.02
CA SER A 76 4.92 15.36 1.42
C SER A 76 5.43 16.75 1.78
N LYS A 77 5.41 17.69 0.81
CA LYS A 77 5.56 19.13 1.08
C LYS A 77 4.31 19.72 1.74
N TYR A 78 3.19 19.02 1.65
CA TYR A 78 1.89 19.42 2.19
C TYR A 78 1.67 18.79 3.56
N THR A 79 1.13 19.58 4.48
CA THR A 79 0.68 19.10 5.79
C THR A 79 -0.61 18.32 5.64
N HIS A 80 -0.66 17.10 6.20
CA HIS A 80 -1.90 16.34 6.23
C HIS A 80 -2.89 17.02 7.18
N MET A 81 -4.01 17.50 6.64
CA MET A 81 -5.08 18.15 7.39
C MET A 81 -6.38 17.41 7.13
N LYS A 82 -7.17 17.18 8.18
CA LYS A 82 -8.50 16.58 8.09
C LYS A 82 -9.43 17.29 9.07
N CYS A 83 -10.69 17.49 8.67
CA CYS A 83 -11.75 17.94 9.54
C CYS A 83 -12.74 16.79 9.70
N ASN A 84 -12.96 16.33 10.92
CA ASN A 84 -13.96 15.29 11.18
C ASN A 84 -15.33 15.95 11.19
N LEU A 85 -16.17 15.53 10.24
CA LEU A 85 -17.57 15.93 10.17
C LEU A 85 -18.38 14.74 10.69
N GLN A 86 -18.46 14.63 12.03
CA GLN A 86 -19.15 13.59 12.80
C GLN A 86 -18.42 12.25 12.94
#